data_AF-A0A1R1JE57-F1
#
_entry.id   AF-A0A1R1JE57-F1
#
_cell.length_a   1.000
_cell.length_b   1.000
_cell.length_c   1.000
_cell.angle_alpha   90.00
_cell.angle_beta   90.00
_cell.angle_gamma   90.00
#
_symmetry.space_group_name_H-M   'P 1'
#
loop_
_entity.id
_entity.type
_entity.pdbx_description
1 polymer ?
#
loop_
_entity_poly.entity_id
_entity_poly.type
_entity_poly.pdbx_seq_one_letter_code
_entity_poly.pdbx_strand_id
1 'polypeptide(L)'
;MTDIAQAAFIDVHYHAGPDAFVRRRSVLDAGARYREAGGWVVLKNHLGCTAAQAWEARQAGLPVSASIVLNEIAGGIDRRAVERSLCQHGEGPVRLIVHFPTVTGRKHASRLARERSHPILDRRAIAPCTVSDADGRLKDSVVDILRMARDYPLVISTGHANRDEVYRLVDAAIRHDVPRLMLNQPANPLTGLRAAELRDIASAPMVYVEQTALTYLLGYQDADDFRAVLTDVPRVVYSSDLGQTSQPDIPDWLRTSSTWFDAFGLSRERIDDITRVQPLALLT
;
A
#
# COMPACT_ATOMS: atom_id res chain seq x y z
N MET A 1 9.59 -20.84 -10.40
CA MET A 1 9.68 -19.43 -9.93
C MET A 1 8.81 -18.60 -10.83
N THR A 2 7.76 -17.99 -10.29
CA THR A 2 6.98 -16.96 -10.97
C THR A 2 7.84 -15.70 -11.01
N ASP A 3 8.13 -15.20 -12.21
CA ASP A 3 8.83 -13.94 -12.42
C ASP A 3 7.82 -12.80 -12.41
N ILE A 4 8.02 -11.80 -11.54
CA ILE A 4 7.12 -10.63 -11.45
C ILE A 4 7.03 -9.87 -12.78
N ALA A 5 8.08 -9.91 -13.61
CA ALA A 5 8.09 -9.27 -14.92
C ALA A 5 7.07 -9.89 -15.90
N GLN A 6 6.60 -11.12 -15.64
CA GLN A 6 5.60 -11.82 -16.44
C GLN A 6 4.15 -11.58 -15.97
N ALA A 7 3.94 -10.87 -14.86
CA ALA A 7 2.60 -10.60 -14.34
C ALA A 7 1.83 -9.68 -15.30
N ALA A 8 0.57 -10.01 -15.58
CA ALA A 8 -0.33 -9.17 -16.38
C ALA A 8 -0.73 -7.89 -15.65
N PHE A 9 -0.75 -7.92 -14.32
CA PHE A 9 -0.98 -6.77 -13.44
C PHE A 9 -0.37 -7.05 -12.06
N ILE A 10 -0.18 -6.00 -11.27
CA ILE A 10 0.43 -6.07 -9.93
C ILE A 10 -0.45 -5.27 -8.96
N ASP A 11 -1.00 -5.94 -7.95
CA ASP A 11 -1.69 -5.30 -6.85
C ASP A 11 -0.74 -5.10 -5.66
N VAL A 12 -0.29 -3.86 -5.45
CA VAL A 12 0.68 -3.55 -4.38
C VAL A 12 0.05 -3.48 -2.99
N HIS A 13 -1.27 -3.67 -2.87
CA HIS A 13 -1.97 -3.45 -1.61
C HIS A 13 -3.21 -4.34 -1.52
N TYR A 14 -3.02 -5.55 -1.02
CA TYR A 14 -4.12 -6.46 -0.70
C TYR A 14 -4.04 -6.95 0.74
N HIS A 15 -5.17 -6.99 1.43
CA HIS A 15 -5.26 -7.50 2.79
C HIS A 15 -5.62 -8.99 2.83
N ALA A 16 -4.67 -9.81 3.29
CA ALA A 16 -4.90 -11.22 3.59
C ALA A 16 -4.77 -11.51 5.09
N GLY A 17 -5.48 -12.53 5.55
CA GLY A 17 -5.38 -13.01 6.93
C GLY A 17 -4.11 -13.84 7.16
N PRO A 18 -3.60 -13.90 8.40
CA PRO A 18 -4.06 -13.19 9.60
C PRO A 18 -3.81 -11.67 9.56
N ASP A 19 -4.76 -10.91 10.11
CA ASP A 19 -4.75 -9.45 10.26
C ASP A 19 -5.52 -9.08 11.55
N ALA A 20 -5.51 -7.81 11.98
CA ALA A 20 -6.29 -7.28 13.09
C ALA A 20 -7.81 -7.32 12.83
N PHE A 21 -8.19 -7.48 11.56
CA PHE A 21 -9.58 -7.62 11.13
C PHE A 21 -9.76 -8.94 10.39
N VAL A 22 -10.96 -9.51 10.46
CA VAL A 22 -11.32 -10.71 9.69
C VAL A 22 -11.18 -10.39 8.20
N ARG A 23 -10.43 -11.23 7.48
CA ARG A 23 -10.17 -11.10 6.05
C ARG A 23 -10.84 -12.22 5.25
N ARG A 24 -11.19 -11.91 4.01
CA ARG A 24 -11.87 -12.84 3.09
C ARG A 24 -11.02 -14.07 2.77
N ARG A 25 -9.70 -13.92 2.72
CA ARG A 25 -8.78 -14.97 2.26
C ARG A 25 -7.53 -15.04 3.12
N SER A 26 -6.98 -16.25 3.23
CA SER A 26 -5.61 -16.47 3.69
C SER A 26 -4.59 -16.01 2.65
N VAL A 27 -3.32 -15.96 3.04
CA VAL A 27 -2.20 -15.69 2.11
C VAL A 27 -2.15 -16.68 0.94
N LEU A 28 -2.30 -17.98 1.23
CA LEU A 28 -2.25 -19.04 0.20
C LEU A 28 -3.43 -18.93 -0.77
N ASP A 29 -4.64 -18.69 -0.24
CA ASP A 29 -5.83 -18.53 -1.07
C ASP A 29 -5.74 -17.28 -1.95
N ALA A 30 -5.28 -16.16 -1.40
CA ALA A 30 -5.08 -14.93 -2.17
C ALA A 30 -4.05 -15.17 -3.28
N GLY A 31 -2.88 -15.72 -2.94
CA GLY A 31 -1.83 -16.03 -3.91
C GLY A 31 -2.32 -16.95 -5.04
N ALA A 32 -3.12 -17.97 -4.74
CA ALA A 32 -3.71 -18.84 -5.75
C ALA A 32 -4.63 -18.08 -6.71
N ARG A 33 -5.45 -17.15 -6.20
CA ARG A 33 -6.34 -16.32 -7.01
C ARG A 33 -5.60 -15.33 -7.90
N TYR A 34 -4.56 -14.68 -7.39
CA TYR A 34 -3.73 -13.82 -8.24
C TYR A 34 -3.02 -14.63 -9.32
N ARG A 35 -2.53 -15.84 -9.01
CA ARG A 35 -1.95 -16.74 -10.02
C ARG A 35 -2.95 -17.11 -11.11
N GLU A 36 -4.17 -17.51 -10.74
CA GLU A 36 -5.26 -17.81 -11.69
C GLU A 36 -5.57 -16.62 -12.62
N ALA A 37 -5.51 -15.40 -12.08
CA ALA A 37 -5.73 -14.17 -12.83
C ALA A 37 -4.48 -13.68 -13.60
N GLY A 38 -3.33 -14.34 -13.48
CA GLY A 38 -2.06 -13.90 -14.06
C GLY A 38 -1.45 -12.66 -13.38
N GLY A 39 -1.89 -12.32 -12.17
CA GLY A 39 -1.43 -11.17 -11.40
C GLY A 39 -0.36 -11.50 -10.35
N TRP A 40 0.25 -10.44 -9.82
CA TRP A 40 1.13 -10.47 -8.65
C TRP A 40 0.52 -9.65 -7.52
N VAL A 41 0.78 -10.03 -6.27
CA VAL A 41 0.22 -9.32 -5.10
C VAL A 41 1.25 -9.02 -4.03
N VAL A 42 1.18 -7.83 -3.45
CA VAL A 42 1.86 -7.47 -2.21
C VAL A 42 0.85 -7.49 -1.06
N LEU A 43 1.14 -8.30 -0.04
CA LEU A 43 0.25 -8.51 1.09
C LEU A 43 0.49 -7.49 2.19
N LYS A 44 -0.60 -6.99 2.78
CA LYS A 44 -0.60 -6.06 3.91
C LYS A 44 -1.48 -6.58 5.05
N ASN A 45 -1.05 -6.37 6.29
CA ASN A 45 -1.88 -6.53 7.47
C ASN A 45 -1.58 -5.40 8.47
N HIS A 46 -2.48 -5.16 9.42
CA HIS A 46 -2.39 -4.13 10.45
C HIS A 46 -1.66 -4.62 11.72
N LEU A 47 -1.27 -5.90 11.79
CA LEU A 47 -0.56 -6.50 12.91
C LEU A 47 0.96 -6.37 12.80
N GLY A 48 1.49 -6.18 11.59
CA GLY A 48 2.92 -5.99 11.34
C GLY A 48 3.34 -6.47 9.97
N CYS A 49 4.26 -7.45 9.94
CA CYS A 49 4.94 -7.89 8.72
C CYS A 49 4.28 -9.15 8.12
N THR A 50 4.16 -9.20 6.79
CA THR A 50 3.70 -10.37 6.02
C THR A 50 4.85 -11.21 5.44
N ALA A 51 6.11 -10.83 5.70
CA ALA A 51 7.27 -11.36 4.99
C ALA A 51 7.47 -12.88 5.15
N ALA A 52 7.33 -13.42 6.36
CA ALA A 52 7.47 -14.87 6.57
C ALA A 52 6.40 -15.67 5.79
N GLN A 53 5.17 -15.16 5.74
CA GLN A 53 4.06 -15.82 5.04
C GLN A 53 4.22 -15.72 3.53
N ALA A 54 4.62 -14.55 3.02
CA ALA A 54 4.92 -14.36 1.61
C ALA A 54 6.12 -15.22 1.18
N TRP A 55 7.16 -15.33 2.02
CA TRP A 55 8.32 -16.16 1.75
C TRP A 55 7.92 -17.64 1.60
N GLU A 56 7.09 -18.17 2.51
CA GLU A 56 6.57 -19.54 2.44
C GLU A 56 5.68 -19.73 1.20
N ALA A 57 4.77 -18.81 0.93
CA ALA A 57 3.90 -18.86 -0.25
C ALA A 57 4.71 -18.85 -1.57
N ARG A 58 5.82 -18.12 -1.63
CA ARG A 58 6.74 -18.16 -2.77
C ARG A 58 7.44 -19.51 -2.93
N GLN A 59 7.76 -20.21 -1.84
CA GLN A 59 8.28 -21.58 -1.92
C GLN A 59 7.25 -22.53 -2.57
N ALA A 60 5.96 -22.27 -2.35
CA ALA A 60 4.86 -22.97 -3.01
C ALA A 60 4.57 -22.46 -4.44
N GLY A 61 5.38 -21.56 -4.99
CA GLY A 61 5.24 -21.02 -6.36
C GLY A 61 4.08 -20.03 -6.52
N LEU A 62 3.66 -19.34 -5.46
CA LEU A 62 2.64 -18.31 -5.51
C LEU A 62 3.24 -16.91 -5.80
N PRO A 63 2.57 -16.04 -6.57
CA PRO A 63 3.06 -14.73 -6.98
C PRO A 63 2.84 -13.67 -5.88
N VAL A 64 3.46 -13.90 -4.73
CA VAL A 64 3.21 -13.15 -3.49
C VAL A 64 4.45 -12.41 -3.01
N SER A 65 4.26 -11.16 -2.62
CA SER A 65 5.25 -10.30 -1.98
C SER A 65 4.72 -9.71 -0.69
N ALA A 66 5.61 -9.08 0.07
CA ALA A 66 5.35 -8.70 1.44
C ALA A 66 5.42 -7.19 1.66
N SER A 67 4.81 -6.78 2.77
CA SER A 67 4.97 -5.47 3.37
C SER A 67 5.08 -5.59 4.89
N ILE A 68 5.45 -4.49 5.53
CA ILE A 68 5.29 -4.29 6.96
C ILE A 68 4.54 -2.98 7.21
N VAL A 69 3.58 -3.00 8.13
CA VAL A 69 2.95 -1.78 8.66
C VAL A 69 3.48 -1.49 10.06
N LEU A 70 4.07 -0.31 10.24
CA LEU A 70 4.72 0.15 11.48
C LEU A 70 3.72 0.68 12.52
N ASN A 71 2.59 -0.01 12.69
CA ASN A 71 1.64 0.26 13.77
C ASN A 71 2.27 -0.05 15.13
N GLU A 72 1.73 0.53 16.21
CA GLU A 72 2.26 0.32 17.56
C GLU A 72 2.34 -1.17 17.93
N ILE A 73 1.31 -1.97 17.61
CA ILE A 73 1.31 -3.42 17.87
C ILE A 73 2.42 -4.20 17.14
N ALA A 74 2.97 -3.64 16.07
CA ALA A 74 4.06 -4.23 15.29
C ALA A 74 5.46 -3.87 15.83
N GLY A 75 5.51 -3.06 16.90
CA GLY A 75 6.73 -2.43 17.43
C GLY A 75 6.81 -0.92 17.14
N GLY A 76 5.84 -0.35 16.42
CA GLY A 76 5.84 1.07 16.06
C GLY A 76 6.85 1.44 14.98
N ILE A 77 7.16 2.74 14.90
CA ILE A 77 8.14 3.29 13.96
C ILE A 77 9.54 3.00 14.51
N ASP A 78 10.04 1.80 14.20
CA ASP A 78 11.29 1.27 14.74
C ASP A 78 12.13 0.58 13.64
N ARG A 79 13.41 0.93 13.58
CA ARG A 79 14.39 0.37 12.63
C ARG A 79 14.54 -1.14 12.73
N ARG A 80 14.56 -1.70 13.94
CA ARG A 80 14.71 -3.15 14.18
C ARG A 80 13.51 -3.93 13.66
N ALA A 81 12.31 -3.32 13.67
CA ALA A 81 11.13 -3.94 13.06
C ALA A 81 11.31 -4.10 11.54
N VAL A 82 11.89 -3.10 10.87
CA VAL A 82 12.21 -3.16 9.43
C VAL A 82 13.34 -4.13 9.14
N GLU A 83 14.44 -4.11 9.90
CA GLU A 83 15.56 -5.05 9.74
C GLU A 83 15.11 -6.51 9.89
N ARG A 84 14.32 -6.82 10.93
CA ARG A 84 13.74 -8.16 11.11
C ARG A 84 12.88 -8.57 9.91
N SER A 85 12.11 -7.64 9.36
CA SER A 85 11.23 -7.89 8.21
C SER A 85 12.01 -8.15 6.94
N LEU A 86 13.14 -7.46 6.73
CA LEU A 86 14.08 -7.75 5.64
C LEU A 86 14.65 -9.16 5.75
N CYS A 87 15.08 -9.58 6.94
CA CYS A 87 15.56 -10.95 7.16
C CYS A 87 14.49 -12.00 6.84
N GLN A 88 13.24 -11.75 7.22
CA GLN A 88 12.11 -12.65 6.92
C GLN A 88 11.72 -12.64 5.44
N HIS A 89 11.85 -11.49 4.76
CA HIS A 89 11.56 -11.37 3.34
C HIS A 89 12.57 -12.19 2.53
N GLY A 90 13.80 -12.28 3.02
CA GLY A 90 14.89 -12.99 2.38
C GLY A 90 15.34 -12.31 1.10
N GLU A 91 16.22 -12.99 0.37
CA GLU A 91 16.65 -12.52 -0.94
C GLU A 91 15.53 -12.73 -1.96
N GLY A 92 15.23 -11.70 -2.74
CA GLY A 92 14.20 -11.75 -3.76
C GLY A 92 14.24 -10.52 -4.66
N PRO A 93 13.68 -10.60 -5.88
CA PRO A 93 13.76 -9.53 -6.86
C PRO A 93 12.86 -8.32 -6.53
N VAL A 94 12.06 -8.41 -5.47
CA VAL A 94 11.02 -7.43 -5.13
C VAL A 94 11.39 -6.73 -3.83
N ARG A 95 11.32 -5.40 -3.82
CA ARG A 95 11.48 -4.55 -2.62
C ARG A 95 10.41 -4.86 -1.58
N LEU A 96 10.77 -4.75 -0.31
CA LEU A 96 9.80 -4.81 0.79
C LEU A 96 9.12 -3.44 0.93
N ILE A 97 7.77 -3.40 0.94
CA ILE A 97 7.05 -2.14 1.23
C ILE A 97 7.00 -1.93 2.75
N VAL A 98 7.49 -0.77 3.20
CA VAL A 98 7.46 -0.34 4.60
C VAL A 98 6.45 0.78 4.73
N HIS A 99 5.27 0.47 5.26
CA HIS A 99 4.25 1.46 5.56
C HIS A 99 4.49 2.08 6.92
N PHE A 100 4.54 3.42 6.96
CA PHE A 100 4.31 4.16 8.19
C PHE A 100 2.90 3.85 8.78
N PRO A 101 2.62 4.25 10.04
CA PRO A 101 1.42 3.81 10.74
C PRO A 101 0.12 4.06 9.97
N THR A 102 -0.81 3.11 10.09
CA THR A 102 -2.19 3.21 9.59
C THR A 102 -3.21 3.38 10.72
N VAL A 103 -2.83 3.11 11.97
CA VAL A 103 -3.62 3.44 13.16
C VAL A 103 -3.08 4.73 13.77
N THR A 104 -3.61 5.87 13.32
CA THR A 104 -3.08 7.21 13.68
C THR A 104 -3.89 7.94 14.75
N GLY A 105 -5.04 7.39 15.16
CA GLY A 105 -5.98 8.03 16.09
C GLY A 105 -6.77 9.19 15.50
N ARG A 106 -6.52 9.56 14.23
CA ARG A 106 -7.32 10.55 13.50
C ARG A 106 -8.73 10.01 13.27
N LYS A 107 -9.71 10.89 13.45
CA LYS A 107 -11.13 10.51 13.38
C LYS A 107 -11.60 10.58 11.92
N HIS A 108 -12.00 9.43 11.39
CA HIS A 108 -12.78 9.32 10.16
C HIS A 108 -13.81 8.20 10.35
N ALA A 109 -15.06 8.48 10.00
CA ALA A 109 -16.11 7.48 10.02
C ALA A 109 -15.94 6.56 8.80
N SER A 110 -15.24 5.44 9.01
CA SER A 110 -15.10 4.40 8.00
C SER A 110 -16.48 3.87 7.58
N ARG A 111 -16.71 3.78 6.26
CA ARG A 111 -17.91 3.17 5.65
C ARG A 111 -17.80 1.64 5.57
N LEU A 112 -16.62 1.09 5.86
CA LEU A 112 -16.42 -0.35 5.99
C LEU A 112 -16.97 -0.89 7.31
N ALA A 113 -17.76 -1.95 7.22
CA ALA A 113 -17.97 -2.87 8.33
C ALA A 113 -16.66 -3.61 8.64
N ARG A 114 -16.21 -3.57 9.89
CA ARG A 114 -14.96 -4.18 10.35
C ARG A 114 -15.26 -5.09 11.55
N GLU A 115 -14.87 -6.34 11.43
CA GLU A 115 -14.87 -7.30 12.52
C GLU A 115 -13.42 -7.55 12.96
N ARG A 116 -13.15 -7.45 14.27
CA ARG A 116 -11.83 -7.75 14.82
C ARG A 116 -11.59 -9.26 14.75
N SER A 117 -10.37 -9.65 14.37
CA SER A 117 -10.03 -11.07 14.23
C SER A 117 -9.82 -11.80 15.55
N HIS A 118 -9.61 -11.07 16.65
CA HIS A 118 -9.34 -11.65 17.96
C HIS A 118 -9.84 -10.77 19.11
N PRO A 119 -10.46 -11.32 20.18
CA PRO A 119 -11.01 -10.56 21.30
C PRO A 119 -9.99 -9.71 22.08
N ILE A 120 -8.69 -10.03 21.96
CA ILE A 120 -7.63 -9.21 22.58
C ILE A 120 -7.64 -7.78 22.06
N LEU A 121 -8.05 -7.57 20.80
CA LEU A 121 -8.09 -6.25 20.16
C LEU A 121 -9.25 -5.40 20.68
N ASP A 122 -10.26 -6.02 21.33
CA ASP A 122 -11.31 -5.32 22.06
C ASP A 122 -10.81 -4.80 23.41
N ARG A 123 -10.01 -5.62 24.09
CA ARG A 123 -9.47 -5.32 25.42
C ARG A 123 -8.25 -4.39 25.36
N ARG A 124 -7.48 -4.50 24.28
CA ARG A 124 -6.24 -3.78 24.03
C ARG A 124 -6.22 -3.36 22.56
N ALA A 125 -6.85 -2.22 22.29
CA ALA A 125 -6.79 -1.63 20.96
C ALA A 125 -5.35 -1.22 20.63
N ILE A 126 -5.00 -1.30 19.34
CA ILE A 126 -3.71 -0.81 18.82
C ILE A 126 -3.61 0.68 19.14
N ALA A 127 -2.54 1.11 19.80
CA ALA A 127 -2.39 2.51 20.19
C ALA A 127 -2.11 3.39 18.95
N PRO A 128 -2.65 4.61 18.90
CA PRO A 128 -2.35 5.58 17.84
C PRO A 128 -0.86 5.89 17.72
N CYS A 129 -0.34 5.91 16.49
CA CYS A 129 0.99 6.39 16.17
C CYS A 129 0.97 7.25 14.89
N THR A 130 1.67 8.37 14.92
CA THR A 130 1.81 9.32 13.80
C THR A 130 3.27 9.43 13.36
N VAL A 131 3.51 9.94 12.16
CA VAL A 131 4.89 10.20 11.69
C VAL A 131 5.45 11.51 12.25
N SER A 132 4.58 12.44 12.65
CA SER A 132 4.99 13.67 13.31
C SER A 132 4.79 13.66 14.84
N ASP A 133 5.55 14.50 15.53
CA ASP A 133 5.34 14.87 16.93
C ASP A 133 4.20 15.91 17.11
N ALA A 134 4.06 16.41 18.34
CA ALA A 134 3.04 17.40 18.70
C ALA A 134 3.25 18.77 18.04
N ASP A 135 4.48 19.11 17.64
CA ASP A 135 4.81 20.34 16.91
C ASP A 135 4.72 20.14 15.38
N GLY A 136 4.28 18.94 14.95
CA GLY A 136 4.20 18.53 13.56
C GLY A 136 5.54 18.15 12.94
N ARG A 137 6.67 18.20 13.66
CA ARG A 137 7.98 17.80 13.12
C ARG A 137 8.01 16.29 12.92
N LEU A 138 8.64 15.82 11.85
CA LEU A 138 8.84 14.38 11.67
C LEU A 138 9.71 13.84 12.80
N LYS A 139 9.32 12.69 13.35
CA LYS A 139 10.08 12.00 14.40
C LYS A 139 11.44 11.54 13.86
N ASP A 140 12.46 11.50 14.70
CA ASP A 140 13.79 11.02 14.30
C ASP A 140 13.74 9.58 13.76
N SER A 141 12.90 8.72 14.36
CA SER A 141 12.71 7.36 13.88
C SER A 141 12.11 7.28 12.47
N VAL A 142 11.31 8.27 12.04
CA VAL A 142 10.82 8.38 10.66
C VAL A 142 11.97 8.68 9.72
N VAL A 143 12.84 9.63 10.10
CA VAL A 143 14.02 10.00 9.30
C VAL A 143 14.99 8.82 9.18
N ASP A 144 15.16 8.03 10.23
CA ASP A 144 15.98 6.82 10.21
C ASP A 144 15.43 5.79 9.21
N ILE A 145 14.12 5.54 9.20
CA ILE A 145 13.49 4.63 8.22
C ILE A 145 13.63 5.17 6.79
N LEU A 146 13.51 6.48 6.57
CA LEU A 146 13.74 7.08 5.24
C LEU A 146 15.17 6.80 4.75
N ARG A 147 16.18 7.01 5.62
CA ARG A 147 17.59 6.74 5.28
C ARG A 147 17.85 5.28 4.95
N MET A 148 17.19 4.35 5.64
CA MET A 148 17.32 2.91 5.35
C MET A 148 16.98 2.56 3.89
N ALA A 149 16.09 3.30 3.23
CA ALA A 149 15.71 3.01 1.84
C ALA A 149 16.84 3.22 0.82
N ARG A 150 17.92 3.91 1.21
CA ARG A 150 19.14 4.01 0.38
C ARG A 150 19.98 2.76 0.44
N ASP A 151 20.04 2.14 1.62
CA ASP A 151 20.95 1.04 1.92
C ASP A 151 20.29 -0.32 1.70
N TYR A 152 18.96 -0.38 1.69
CA TYR A 152 18.16 -1.59 1.59
C TYR A 152 17.11 -1.50 0.47
N PRO A 153 16.68 -2.64 -0.11
CA PRO A 153 15.67 -2.68 -1.17
C PRO A 153 14.27 -2.45 -0.58
N LEU A 154 13.99 -1.21 -0.20
CA LEU A 154 12.73 -0.78 0.41
C LEU A 154 11.95 0.13 -0.54
N VAL A 155 10.63 0.01 -0.44
CA VAL A 155 9.70 1.08 -0.82
C VAL A 155 9.20 1.69 0.49
N ILE A 156 9.37 2.99 0.68
CA ILE A 156 8.75 3.67 1.82
C ILE A 156 7.33 4.07 1.43
N SER A 157 6.38 3.80 2.30
CA SER A 157 4.98 4.14 2.11
C SER A 157 4.49 5.04 3.23
N THR A 158 3.78 6.12 2.88
CA THR A 158 3.38 7.18 3.83
C THR A 158 2.43 6.72 4.93
N GLY A 159 1.87 5.51 4.84
CA GLY A 159 0.80 5.07 5.75
C GLY A 159 -0.40 6.02 5.69
N HIS A 160 -1.13 6.15 6.79
CA HIS A 160 -2.26 7.09 6.89
C HIS A 160 -1.83 8.47 7.41
N ALA A 161 -0.72 8.98 6.87
CA ALA A 161 -0.26 10.34 7.08
C ALA A 161 -1.32 11.35 6.61
N ASN A 162 -1.49 12.46 7.33
CA ASN A 162 -2.37 13.54 6.88
C ASN A 162 -1.70 14.37 5.77
N ARG A 163 -2.42 15.35 5.21
CA ARG A 163 -1.91 16.24 4.14
C ARG A 163 -0.53 16.82 4.47
N ASP A 164 -0.39 17.49 5.62
CA ASP A 164 0.85 18.18 5.99
C ASP A 164 2.01 17.21 6.24
N GLU A 165 1.73 16.06 6.84
CA GLU A 165 2.71 14.99 7.03
C GLU A 165 3.18 14.42 5.70
N VAL A 166 2.29 14.26 4.70
CA VAL A 166 2.67 13.80 3.36
C VAL A 166 3.66 14.78 2.72
N TYR A 167 3.39 16.08 2.73
CA TYR A 167 4.34 17.07 2.21
C TYR A 167 5.69 17.02 2.94
N ARG A 168 5.67 16.93 4.28
CA ARG A 168 6.91 16.81 5.07
C ARG A 168 7.68 15.53 4.76
N LEU A 169 7.00 14.41 4.56
CA LEU A 169 7.60 13.13 4.16
C LEU A 169 8.23 13.22 2.77
N VAL A 170 7.57 13.88 1.81
CA VAL A 170 8.12 14.12 0.47
C VAL A 170 9.39 14.98 0.55
N ASP A 171 9.35 16.09 1.28
CA ASP A 171 10.53 16.95 1.47
C ASP A 171 11.69 16.19 2.13
N ALA A 172 11.40 15.39 3.16
CA ALA A 172 12.40 14.59 3.82
C ALA A 172 12.94 13.47 2.93
N ALA A 173 12.10 12.84 2.10
CA ALA A 173 12.48 11.84 1.13
C ALA A 173 13.43 12.41 0.06
N ILE A 174 13.17 13.64 -0.41
CA ILE A 174 14.07 14.37 -1.31
C ILE A 174 15.40 14.65 -0.61
N ARG A 175 15.38 15.24 0.61
CA ARG A 175 16.61 15.56 1.36
C ARG A 175 17.47 14.34 1.72
N HIS A 176 16.87 13.16 1.79
CA HIS A 176 17.54 11.92 2.15
C HIS A 176 17.63 10.93 1.00
N ASP A 177 17.48 11.38 -0.25
CA ASP A 177 17.68 10.57 -1.46
C ASP A 177 16.91 9.23 -1.44
N VAL A 178 15.67 9.24 -0.95
CA VAL A 178 14.84 8.03 -0.88
C VAL A 178 14.52 7.56 -2.30
N PRO A 179 14.86 6.32 -2.70
CA PRO A 179 14.72 5.89 -4.10
C PRO A 179 13.28 5.70 -4.55
N ARG A 180 12.40 5.29 -3.63
CA ARG A 180 10.99 4.96 -3.89
C ARG A 180 10.13 5.37 -2.70
N LEU A 181 9.28 6.38 -2.89
CA LEU A 181 8.27 6.80 -1.93
C LEU A 181 6.88 6.61 -2.55
N MET A 182 6.05 5.77 -1.95
CA MET A 182 4.65 5.58 -2.33
C MET A 182 3.73 6.37 -1.40
N LEU A 183 2.92 7.25 -1.95
CA LEU A 183 1.83 7.88 -1.21
C LEU A 183 0.73 6.84 -1.01
N ASN A 184 0.51 6.36 0.21
CA ASN A 184 -0.50 5.35 0.53
C ASN A 184 -1.88 6.02 0.52
N GLN A 185 -2.74 5.66 -0.43
CA GLN A 185 -4.12 6.13 -0.52
C GLN A 185 -4.29 7.64 -0.29
N PRO A 186 -3.60 8.51 -1.02
CA PRO A 186 -3.55 9.93 -0.70
C PRO A 186 -4.90 10.66 -0.91
N ALA A 187 -5.81 10.07 -1.68
CA ALA A 187 -7.20 10.51 -1.81
C ALA A 187 -8.12 10.06 -0.65
N ASN A 188 -7.63 9.24 0.28
CA ASN A 188 -8.38 8.85 1.48
C ASN A 188 -8.74 10.11 2.30
N PRO A 189 -9.93 10.18 2.95
CA PRO A 189 -10.34 11.37 3.71
C PRO A 189 -9.39 11.80 4.84
N LEU A 190 -8.53 10.90 5.35
CA LEU A 190 -7.50 11.23 6.33
C LEU A 190 -6.38 12.11 5.75
N THR A 191 -6.13 12.01 4.45
CA THR A 191 -5.09 12.75 3.72
C THR A 191 -5.73 13.83 2.82
N GLY A 192 -6.70 13.44 2.00
CA GLY A 192 -7.58 14.34 1.26
C GLY A 192 -6.90 15.11 0.12
N LEU A 193 -5.84 14.56 -0.48
CA LEU A 193 -5.18 15.12 -1.65
C LEU A 193 -5.97 14.79 -2.93
N ARG A 194 -6.11 15.77 -3.81
CA ARG A 194 -6.82 15.65 -5.10
C ARG A 194 -5.86 15.55 -6.28
N ALA A 195 -6.37 15.18 -7.45
CA ALA A 195 -5.55 14.95 -8.66
C ALA A 195 -4.56 16.09 -8.97
N ALA A 196 -4.98 17.35 -8.84
CA ALA A 196 -4.11 18.50 -9.09
C ALA A 196 -2.89 18.53 -8.15
N GLU A 197 -3.11 18.39 -6.84
CA GLU A 197 -2.03 18.35 -5.84
C GLU A 197 -1.13 17.12 -6.05
N LEU A 198 -1.72 15.98 -6.43
CA LEU A 198 -0.97 14.76 -6.69
C LEU A 198 -0.05 14.89 -7.91
N ARG A 199 -0.45 15.62 -8.96
CA ARG A 199 0.45 15.94 -10.08
C ARG A 199 1.64 16.77 -9.63
N ASP A 200 1.41 17.76 -8.78
CA ASP A 200 2.49 18.64 -8.29
C ASP A 200 3.46 17.87 -7.40
N ILE A 201 2.96 17.06 -6.47
CA ILE A 201 3.80 16.20 -5.61
C ILE A 201 4.56 15.17 -6.46
N ALA A 202 3.91 14.58 -7.46
CA ALA A 202 4.52 13.66 -8.40
C ALA A 202 5.40 14.36 -9.46
N SER A 203 5.77 15.62 -9.29
CA SER A 203 6.93 16.19 -10.01
C SER A 203 8.25 15.60 -9.51
N ALA A 204 8.29 15.17 -8.25
CA ALA A 204 9.46 14.50 -7.66
C ALA A 204 9.58 13.06 -8.20
N PRO A 205 10.69 12.69 -8.86
CA PRO A 205 10.80 11.45 -9.66
C PRO A 205 10.71 10.16 -8.85
N MET A 206 11.04 10.19 -7.56
CA MET A 206 10.95 9.03 -6.66
C MET A 206 9.54 8.77 -6.14
N VAL A 207 8.60 9.71 -6.34
CA VAL A 207 7.26 9.62 -5.79
C VAL A 207 6.34 8.85 -6.73
N TYR A 208 5.65 7.86 -6.15
CA TYR A 208 4.59 7.07 -6.75
C TYR A 208 3.28 7.36 -6.03
N VAL A 209 2.20 7.51 -6.78
CA VAL A 209 0.87 7.83 -6.26
C VAL A 209 0.02 6.57 -6.28
N GLU A 210 -0.34 6.04 -5.11
CA GLU A 210 -1.28 4.93 -5.06
C GLU A 210 -2.70 5.42 -5.35
N GLN A 211 -3.43 4.75 -6.24
CA GLN A 211 -4.87 4.94 -6.41
C GLN A 211 -5.58 3.62 -6.14
N THR A 212 -6.24 3.52 -4.98
CA THR A 212 -6.94 2.29 -4.58
C THR A 212 -8.37 2.26 -5.10
N ALA A 213 -8.80 1.10 -5.60
CA ALA A 213 -10.19 0.80 -5.94
C ALA A 213 -11.13 0.99 -4.74
N LEU A 214 -10.70 0.59 -3.53
CA LEU A 214 -11.51 0.72 -2.32
C LEU A 214 -11.94 2.16 -2.05
N THR A 215 -11.06 3.16 -2.23
CA THR A 215 -11.41 4.58 -2.00
C THR A 215 -12.60 5.00 -2.87
N TYR A 216 -12.66 4.53 -4.10
CA TYR A 216 -13.76 4.80 -5.02
C TYR A 216 -15.01 3.97 -4.70
N LEU A 217 -14.86 2.68 -4.40
CA LEU A 217 -15.96 1.80 -3.97
C LEU A 217 -16.70 2.32 -2.73
N LEU A 218 -15.94 2.90 -1.79
CA LEU A 218 -16.51 3.50 -0.59
C LEU A 218 -17.10 4.88 -0.86
N GLY A 219 -16.98 5.45 -2.05
CA GLY A 219 -17.48 6.77 -2.42
C GLY A 219 -16.76 7.91 -1.68
N TYR A 220 -15.47 7.73 -1.35
CA TYR A 220 -14.65 8.78 -0.75
C TYR A 220 -14.04 9.74 -1.76
N GLN A 221 -14.03 9.33 -3.03
CA GLN A 221 -13.54 10.11 -4.15
C GLN A 221 -14.64 10.15 -5.21
N ASP A 222 -14.85 11.34 -5.80
CA ASP A 222 -15.79 11.50 -6.90
C ASP A 222 -15.20 10.97 -8.22
N ALA A 223 -16.07 10.74 -9.20
CA ALA A 223 -15.68 10.14 -10.48
C ALA A 223 -14.71 11.02 -11.28
N ASP A 224 -14.86 12.34 -11.19
CA ASP A 224 -14.00 13.28 -11.92
C ASP A 224 -12.57 13.28 -11.38
N ASP A 225 -12.41 13.29 -10.06
CA ASP A 225 -11.10 13.22 -9.42
C ASP A 225 -10.44 11.86 -9.60
N PHE A 226 -11.19 10.77 -9.42
CA PHE A 226 -10.68 9.42 -9.65
C PHE A 226 -10.22 9.24 -11.10
N ARG A 227 -11.01 9.70 -12.07
CA ARG A 227 -10.62 9.74 -13.48
C ARG A 227 -9.34 10.55 -13.68
N ALA A 228 -9.28 11.78 -13.16
CA ALA A 228 -8.13 12.66 -13.34
C ALA A 228 -6.84 12.09 -12.74
N VAL A 229 -6.91 11.39 -11.60
CA VAL A 229 -5.74 10.67 -11.06
C VAL A 229 -5.30 9.60 -12.05
N LEU A 230 -6.22 8.75 -12.49
CA LEU A 230 -5.89 7.65 -13.40
C LEU A 230 -5.39 8.12 -14.78
N THR A 231 -5.86 9.25 -15.30
CA THR A 231 -5.47 9.75 -16.63
C THR A 231 -4.22 10.62 -16.59
N ASP A 232 -4.10 11.54 -15.63
CA ASP A 232 -3.19 12.68 -15.76
C ASP A 232 -2.01 12.65 -14.77
N VAL A 233 -2.10 11.88 -13.68
CA VAL A 233 -1.03 11.85 -12.66
C VAL A 233 0.08 10.88 -13.08
N PRO A 234 1.36 11.31 -13.14
CA PRO A 234 2.45 10.40 -13.48
C PRO A 234 2.73 9.40 -12.36
N ARG A 235 3.31 8.24 -12.69
CA ARG A 235 3.72 7.21 -11.72
C ARG A 235 2.60 6.77 -10.76
N VAL A 236 1.39 6.67 -11.30
CA VAL A 236 0.25 6.10 -10.56
C VAL A 236 0.42 4.58 -10.47
N VAL A 237 0.14 4.05 -9.29
CA VAL A 237 0.11 2.61 -9.00
C VAL A 237 -1.32 2.28 -8.60
N TYR A 238 -2.05 1.60 -9.48
CA TYR A 238 -3.42 1.18 -9.21
C TYR A 238 -3.44 -0.10 -8.38
N SER A 239 -4.10 -0.07 -7.23
CA SER A 239 -4.18 -1.20 -6.29
C SER A 239 -5.61 -1.39 -5.78
N SER A 240 -5.85 -2.50 -5.10
CA SER A 240 -7.20 -2.82 -4.64
C SER A 240 -7.53 -2.21 -3.28
N ASP A 241 -6.62 -2.33 -2.30
CA ASP A 241 -6.88 -2.24 -0.85
C ASP A 241 -8.05 -3.12 -0.40
N LEU A 242 -8.25 -4.25 -1.08
CA LEU A 242 -9.34 -5.18 -0.82
C LEU A 242 -8.93 -6.30 0.14
N GLY A 243 -9.85 -7.25 0.35
CA GLY A 243 -9.69 -8.37 1.29
C GLY A 243 -10.59 -8.27 2.54
N GLN A 244 -11.35 -7.19 2.67
CA GLN A 244 -12.47 -7.08 3.62
C GLN A 244 -13.61 -8.04 3.19
N THR A 245 -14.30 -8.63 4.17
CA THR A 245 -15.38 -9.60 3.91
C THR A 245 -16.62 -8.99 3.24
N SER A 246 -16.82 -7.68 3.38
CA SER A 246 -17.94 -6.93 2.79
C SER A 246 -17.66 -6.37 1.39
N GLN A 247 -16.42 -6.49 0.89
CA GLN A 247 -15.99 -5.91 -0.39
C GLN A 247 -15.83 -6.98 -1.48
N PRO A 248 -15.80 -6.58 -2.77
CA PRO A 248 -15.62 -7.51 -3.89
C PRO A 248 -14.39 -8.40 -3.73
N ASP A 249 -14.47 -9.60 -4.32
CA ASP A 249 -13.31 -10.49 -4.44
C ASP A 249 -12.46 -10.12 -5.66
N ILE A 250 -11.28 -10.73 -5.79
CA ILE A 250 -10.28 -10.37 -6.81
C ILE A 250 -10.85 -10.40 -8.24
N PRO A 251 -11.56 -11.45 -8.71
CA PRO A 251 -12.11 -11.46 -10.07
C PRO A 251 -13.17 -10.37 -10.30
N ASP A 252 -13.95 -10.03 -9.28
CA ASP A 252 -15.01 -9.02 -9.37
C ASP A 252 -14.41 -7.62 -9.42
N TRP A 253 -13.36 -7.36 -8.63
CA TRP A 253 -12.59 -6.13 -8.69
C TRP A 253 -11.96 -5.91 -10.07
N LEU A 254 -11.36 -6.94 -10.67
CA LEU A 254 -10.75 -6.82 -12.01
C LEU A 254 -11.80 -6.48 -13.07
N ARG A 255 -12.96 -7.17 -13.08
CA ARG A 255 -14.06 -6.85 -14.01
C ARG A 255 -14.59 -5.43 -13.80
N THR A 256 -14.82 -5.05 -12.55
CA THR A 256 -15.33 -3.72 -12.20
C THR A 256 -14.33 -2.63 -12.61
N SER A 257 -13.04 -2.83 -12.37
CA SER A 257 -11.99 -1.90 -12.77
C SER A 257 -11.92 -1.73 -14.28
N SER A 258 -12.05 -2.82 -15.06
CA SER A 258 -12.12 -2.74 -16.52
C SER A 258 -13.27 -1.84 -16.97
N THR A 259 -14.46 -2.00 -16.39
CA THR A 259 -15.61 -1.14 -16.71
C THR A 259 -15.35 0.33 -16.38
N TRP A 260 -14.68 0.63 -15.27
CA TRP A 260 -14.28 2.00 -14.94
C TRP A 260 -13.26 2.55 -15.92
N PHE A 261 -12.22 1.79 -16.27
CA PHE A 261 -11.20 2.23 -17.23
C PHE A 261 -11.81 2.54 -18.60
N ASP A 262 -12.74 1.70 -19.07
CA ASP A 262 -13.49 1.93 -20.31
C ASP A 262 -14.36 3.19 -20.21
N ALA A 263 -15.11 3.36 -19.12
CA ALA A 263 -15.96 4.54 -18.90
C ALA A 263 -15.16 5.84 -18.79
N PHE A 264 -13.93 5.78 -18.26
CA PHE A 264 -13.01 6.90 -18.16
C PHE A 264 -12.18 7.13 -19.43
N GLY A 265 -12.30 6.26 -20.43
CA GLY A 265 -11.62 6.39 -21.71
C GLY A 265 -10.10 6.21 -21.63
N LEU A 266 -9.61 5.38 -20.69
CA LEU A 266 -8.17 5.09 -20.60
C LEU A 266 -7.71 4.31 -21.83
N SER A 267 -6.54 4.66 -22.36
CA SER A 267 -5.88 3.88 -23.40
C SER A 267 -5.34 2.57 -22.84
N ARG A 268 -5.16 1.55 -23.69
CA ARG A 268 -4.53 0.28 -23.29
C ARG A 268 -3.13 0.48 -22.71
N GLU A 269 -2.36 1.40 -23.28
CA GLU A 269 -1.04 1.77 -22.78
C GLU A 269 -1.12 2.36 -21.37
N ARG A 270 -2.09 3.24 -21.11
CA ARG A 270 -2.25 3.84 -19.79
C ARG A 270 -2.72 2.81 -18.75
N ILE A 271 -3.59 1.88 -19.13
CA ILE A 271 -4.01 0.78 -18.26
C ILE A 271 -2.79 -0.09 -17.91
N ASP A 272 -1.99 -0.50 -18.89
CA ASP A 272 -0.75 -1.26 -18.65
C ASP A 272 0.24 -0.48 -17.78
N ASP A 273 0.36 0.83 -17.99
CA ASP A 273 1.22 1.71 -17.24
C ASP A 273 0.88 1.67 -15.73
N ILE A 274 -0.37 1.98 -15.37
CA ILE A 274 -0.78 2.09 -13.96
C ILE A 274 -0.97 0.75 -13.26
N THR A 275 -1.25 -0.34 -13.99
CA THR A 275 -1.54 -1.65 -13.41
C THR A 275 -0.35 -2.61 -13.45
N ARG A 276 0.66 -2.35 -14.28
CA ARG A 276 1.83 -3.23 -14.43
C ARG A 276 3.15 -2.47 -14.43
N VAL A 277 3.36 -1.50 -15.34
CA VAL A 277 4.68 -0.86 -15.52
C VAL A 277 5.13 -0.07 -14.29
N GLN A 278 4.28 0.83 -13.78
CA GLN A 278 4.59 1.64 -12.61
C GLN A 278 4.68 0.82 -11.32
N PRO A 279 3.74 -0.12 -11.04
CA PRO A 279 3.91 -1.06 -9.93
C PRO A 279 5.21 -1.88 -10.01
N LEU A 280 5.60 -2.35 -11.20
CA LEU A 280 6.84 -3.12 -11.40
C LEU A 280 8.08 -2.26 -11.14
N ALA A 281 8.10 -1.03 -11.65
CA ALA A 281 9.20 -0.08 -11.43
C ALA A 281 9.27 0.44 -9.98
N LEU A 282 8.15 0.47 -9.27
CA LEU A 282 8.10 0.75 -7.84
C LEU A 282 8.80 -0.37 -7.06
N LEU A 283 8.56 -1.62 -7.45
CA LEU A 283 8.97 -2.81 -6.71
C LEU A 283 10.36 -3.36 -7.08
N THR A 284 10.91 -2.98 -8.23
CA THR A 284 12.25 -3.38 -8.71
C THR A 284 13.19 -2.17 -8.74
#